data_AF-A0A1F8DHR8-F1
#
_entry.id   AF-A0A1F8DHR8-F1
#
_cell.length_a   1.000
_cell.length_b   1.000
_cell.length_c   1.000
_cell.angle_alpha   90.00
_cell.angle_beta   90.00
_cell.angle_gamma   90.00
#
_symmetry.space_group_name_H-M   'P 1'
#
loop_
_entity.id
_entity.type
_entity.pdbx_description
1 polymer ?
#
loop_
_entity_poly.entity_id
_entity_poly.type
_entity_poly.pdbx_seq_one_letter_code
_entity_poly.pdbx_strand_id
1 'polypeptide(L)'
;MDNQKEFKATQKYLLMSPRKIRLVVGIVKKMKPAEAVEKLPFVQRRAAGELGKVIKSAVAAAKAQGVSETDLIFKEIQIGEGPRLKRGKAVSRGMWHPFKKRMAHIRVILTTIKKEETKAKSEKKNEEKIEPVKKVEKTKKSEKKEVKK
;
A
#
# COMPACT_ATOMS: atom_id res chain seq x y z
N MET A 1 -18.87 -5.27 -18.70
CA MET A 1 -17.55 -4.82 -18.21
C MET A 1 -17.78 -3.97 -16.98
N ASP A 2 -17.20 -4.36 -15.85
CA ASP A 2 -17.42 -3.68 -14.57
C ASP A 2 -16.86 -2.25 -14.59
N ASN A 3 -17.74 -1.25 -14.57
CA ASN A 3 -17.39 0.16 -14.43
C ASN A 3 -16.91 0.45 -12.99
N GLN A 4 -15.68 0.06 -12.65
CA GLN A 4 -14.99 0.56 -11.47
C GLN A 4 -14.34 1.91 -11.79
N LYS A 5 -14.48 2.90 -10.89
CA LYS A 5 -13.78 4.18 -11.02
C LYS A 5 -12.27 3.94 -10.88
N GLU A 6 -11.53 4.29 -11.92
CA GLU A 6 -10.08 4.19 -11.97
C GLU A 6 -9.43 5.57 -11.80
N PHE A 7 -8.43 5.64 -10.92
CA PHE A 7 -7.63 6.84 -10.72
C PHE A 7 -6.21 6.59 -11.17
N LYS A 8 -5.75 7.36 -12.16
CA LYS A 8 -4.45 7.19 -12.80
C LYS A 8 -3.52 8.34 -12.45
N ALA A 9 -2.27 8.02 -12.14
CA ALA A 9 -1.18 8.98 -12.03
C ALA A 9 0.04 8.48 -12.81
N THR A 10 0.69 9.38 -13.53
CA THR A 10 1.87 9.05 -14.34
C THR A 10 2.99 10.06 -14.14
N GLN A 11 4.21 9.57 -13.93
CA GLN A 11 5.43 10.37 -13.96
C GLN A 11 6.30 9.91 -15.12
N LYS A 12 6.65 10.83 -16.01
CA LYS A 12 7.46 10.54 -17.20
C LYS A 12 8.87 11.10 -17.10
N TYR A 13 9.81 10.48 -17.83
CA TYR A 13 11.19 10.93 -17.99
C TYR A 13 11.97 11.03 -16.66
N LEU A 14 11.70 10.11 -15.74
CA LEU A 14 12.42 10.08 -14.48
C LEU A 14 13.87 9.63 -14.72
N LEU A 15 14.84 10.43 -14.26
CA LEU A 15 16.28 10.15 -14.34
C LEU A 15 16.70 9.09 -13.31
N MET A 16 16.13 7.88 -13.44
CA MET A 16 16.41 6.75 -12.59
C MET A 16 16.27 5.45 -13.38
N SER A 17 17.08 4.45 -13.03
CA SER A 17 16.98 3.12 -13.65
C SER A 17 15.66 2.44 -13.24
N PRO A 18 14.90 1.87 -14.19
CA PRO A 18 13.67 1.13 -13.91
C PRO A 18 13.86 0.03 -12.85
N ARG A 19 15.01 -0.65 -12.88
CA ARG A 19 15.35 -1.72 -11.92
C ARG A 19 15.32 -1.23 -10.47
N LYS A 20 15.83 -0.02 -10.19
CA LYS A 20 15.85 0.54 -8.82
C LYS A 20 14.45 0.81 -8.29
N ILE A 21 13.53 1.21 -9.15
CA ILE A 21 12.13 1.48 -8.79
C ILE A 21 11.37 0.16 -8.59
N ARG A 22 11.63 -0.86 -9.42
CA ARG A 22 10.98 -2.18 -9.31
C ARG A 22 11.22 -2.86 -7.96
N LEU A 23 12.40 -2.66 -7.37
CA LEU A 23 12.70 -3.16 -6.03
C LEU A 23 11.76 -2.62 -4.95
N VAL A 24 11.38 -1.34 -5.05
CA VAL A 24 10.49 -0.70 -4.07
C VAL A 24 9.03 -1.10 -4.30
N VAL A 25 8.62 -1.30 -5.55
CA VAL A 25 7.24 -1.70 -5.89
C VAL A 25 6.83 -3.02 -5.27
N GLY A 26 7.76 -3.95 -5.07
CA GLY A 26 7.48 -5.21 -4.38
C GLY A 26 6.92 -5.03 -2.96
N ILE A 27 7.35 -3.96 -2.27
CA ILE A 27 6.87 -3.61 -0.93
C ILE A 27 5.47 -2.99 -1.01
N VAL A 28 5.28 -2.07 -1.96
CA VAL A 28 4.05 -1.27 -2.08
C VAL A 28 2.84 -2.10 -2.53
N LYS A 29 3.04 -3.09 -3.42
CA LYS A 29 1.93 -3.88 -3.99
C LYS A 29 1.04 -4.58 -2.96
N LYS A 30 1.58 -4.89 -1.78
CA LYS A 30 0.86 -5.61 -0.71
C LYS A 30 0.19 -4.68 0.30
N MET A 31 0.36 -3.36 0.15
CA MET A 31 -0.09 -2.36 1.12
C MET A 31 -1.29 -1.59 0.57
N LYS A 32 -2.05 -0.95 1.47
CA LYS A 32 -3.04 0.06 1.07
C LYS A 32 -2.33 1.34 0.60
N PRO A 33 -2.93 2.13 -0.31
CA PRO A 33 -2.34 3.38 -0.79
C PRO A 33 -2.00 4.38 0.33
N ALA A 34 -2.88 4.52 1.32
CA ALA A 34 -2.65 5.38 2.48
C ALA A 34 -1.41 4.93 3.28
N GLU A 35 -1.34 3.65 3.65
CA GLU A 35 -0.19 3.09 4.36
C GLU A 35 1.12 3.20 3.56
N ALA A 36 1.06 3.04 2.23
CA ALA A 36 2.23 3.17 1.38
C ALA A 36 2.81 4.59 1.42
N VAL A 37 1.95 5.61 1.46
CA VAL A 37 2.37 7.02 1.54
C VAL A 37 3.14 7.30 2.84
N GLU A 38 2.72 6.68 3.95
CA GLU A 38 3.36 6.82 5.26
C GLU A 38 4.65 6.02 5.38
N LYS A 39 4.71 4.80 4.81
CA LYS A 39 5.87 3.90 4.95
C LYS A 39 7.01 4.24 3.98
N LEU A 40 6.70 4.71 2.77
CA LEU A 40 7.72 4.97 1.73
C LEU A 40 8.84 5.94 2.13
N PRO A 41 8.61 7.03 2.90
CA PRO A 41 9.67 7.91 3.39
C PRO A 41 10.76 7.20 4.20
N PHE A 42 10.41 6.13 4.92
CA PHE A 42 11.34 5.39 5.78
C PHE A 42 12.13 4.31 5.04
N VAL A 43 11.79 4.03 3.78
CA VAL A 43 12.52 3.07 2.96
C VAL A 43 13.86 3.69 2.54
N GLN A 44 14.97 3.03 2.88
CA GLN A 44 16.34 3.47 2.57
C GLN A 44 16.71 3.33 1.08
N ARG A 45 15.88 3.86 0.18
CA ARG A 45 16.08 3.87 -1.27
C ARG A 45 15.57 5.18 -1.85
N ARG A 46 16.39 5.90 -2.62
CA ARG A 46 15.98 7.12 -3.35
C ARG A 46 14.73 6.93 -4.20
N ALA A 47 14.52 5.73 -4.75
CA ALA A 47 13.34 5.41 -5.56
C ALA A 47 12.02 5.52 -4.79
N ALA A 48 12.04 5.37 -3.46
CA ALA A 48 10.84 5.47 -2.63
C ALA A 48 10.26 6.88 -2.62
N GLY A 49 11.12 7.92 -2.60
CA GLY A 49 10.67 9.31 -2.67
C GLY A 49 9.90 9.62 -3.97
N GLU A 50 10.41 9.17 -5.12
CA GLU A 50 9.74 9.40 -6.41
C GLU A 50 8.45 8.60 -6.53
N LEU A 51 8.45 7.34 -6.08
CA LEU A 51 7.24 6.52 -6.11
C LEU A 51 6.15 7.09 -5.17
N GLY A 52 6.55 7.58 -3.99
CA GLY A 52 5.65 8.23 -3.03
C GLY A 52 4.96 9.47 -3.60
N LYS A 53 5.66 10.31 -4.38
CA LYS A 53 5.05 11.47 -5.06
C LYS A 53 3.94 11.03 -6.03
N VAL A 54 4.17 9.98 -6.82
CA VAL A 54 3.18 9.48 -7.80
C VAL A 54 1.96 8.90 -7.10
N ILE A 55 2.15 8.14 -6.03
CA ILE A 55 1.04 7.57 -5.24
C ILE A 55 0.24 8.69 -4.58
N LYS A 56 0.90 9.69 -3.98
CA LYS A 56 0.24 10.88 -3.42
C LYS A 56 -0.61 11.60 -4.48
N SER A 57 -0.10 11.74 -5.70
CA SER A 57 -0.85 12.32 -6.82
C SER A 57 -2.08 11.48 -7.20
N ALA A 58 -1.97 10.15 -7.22
CA ALA A 58 -3.10 9.26 -7.49
C ALA A 58 -4.18 9.34 -6.41
N VAL A 59 -3.78 9.38 -5.13
CA VAL A 59 -4.68 9.55 -3.99
C VAL A 59 -5.37 10.91 -4.03
N ALA A 60 -4.63 11.98 -4.36
CA ALA A 60 -5.21 13.31 -4.53
C ALA A 60 -6.25 13.34 -5.66
N ALA A 61 -6.01 12.65 -6.78
CA ALA A 61 -6.98 12.52 -7.86
C ALA A 61 -8.26 11.79 -7.42
N ALA A 62 -8.12 10.74 -6.60
CA ALA A 62 -9.27 10.04 -6.02
C ALA A 62 -10.06 10.94 -5.05
N LYS A 63 -9.35 11.68 -4.20
CA LYS A 63 -9.94 12.62 -3.24
C LYS A 63 -10.72 13.74 -3.93
N ALA A 64 -10.20 14.27 -5.04
CA ALA A 64 -10.89 15.27 -5.85
C ALA A 64 -12.22 14.77 -6.44
N GLN A 65 -12.41 13.45 -6.54
CA GLN A 65 -13.63 12.80 -7.02
C GLN A 65 -14.51 12.27 -5.87
N GLY A 66 -14.22 12.67 -4.63
CA GLY A 66 -15.02 12.35 -3.44
C GLY A 66 -14.80 10.93 -2.89
N VAL A 67 -13.75 10.23 -3.30
CA VAL A 67 -13.45 8.88 -2.81
C VAL A 67 -12.58 8.94 -1.54
N SER A 68 -12.94 8.14 -0.54
CA SER A 68 -12.17 8.02 0.70
C SER A 68 -10.83 7.30 0.46
N GLU A 69 -9.79 7.69 1.20
CA GLU A 69 -8.45 7.10 1.07
C GLU A 69 -8.41 5.63 1.52
N THR A 70 -9.36 5.24 2.39
CA THR A 70 -9.50 3.92 2.97
C THR A 70 -10.06 2.86 2.02
N ASP A 71 -10.86 3.28 1.03
CA ASP A 71 -11.53 2.37 0.08
C ASP A 71 -10.70 2.13 -1.21
N LEU A 72 -9.50 2.71 -1.29
CA LEU A 72 -8.61 2.61 -2.45
C LEU A 72 -7.70 1.38 -2.38
N ILE A 73 -7.52 0.72 -3.53
CA ILE A 73 -6.58 -0.38 -3.72
C ILE A 73 -5.72 -0.12 -4.96
N PHE A 74 -4.48 -0.60 -4.94
CA PHE A 74 -3.63 -0.66 -6.13
C PHE A 74 -4.16 -1.72 -7.11
N LYS A 75 -4.71 -1.29 -8.25
CA LYS A 75 -4.99 -2.19 -9.38
C LYS A 75 -3.71 -2.55 -10.10
N GLU A 76 -2.91 -1.53 -10.41
CA GLU A 76 -1.70 -1.72 -11.19
C GLU A 76 -0.61 -0.70 -10.85
N ILE A 77 0.62 -1.19 -10.76
CA ILE A 77 1.82 -0.34 -10.68
C ILE A 77 2.78 -0.81 -11.77
N GLN A 78 2.89 -0.02 -12.84
CA GLN A 78 3.77 -0.29 -13.96
C GLN A 78 5.01 0.60 -13.90
N ILE A 79 6.16 -0.01 -14.19
CA ILE A 79 7.42 0.70 -14.36
C ILE A 79 7.97 0.39 -15.75
N GLY A 80 7.77 1.35 -16.64
CA GLY A 80 8.28 1.34 -18.00
C GLY A 80 9.73 1.81 -18.07
N GLU A 81 10.41 1.40 -19.13
CA GLU A 81 11.71 1.96 -19.49
C GLU A 81 11.50 3.19 -20.38
N GLY A 82 12.29 4.24 -20.14
CA GLY A 82 12.28 5.46 -20.94
C GLY A 82 13.47 5.55 -21.88
N PRO A 83 13.66 6.70 -22.56
CA PRO A 83 14.80 6.91 -23.44
C PRO A 83 16.12 6.76 -22.69
N ARG A 84 17.10 6.14 -23.36
CA ARG A 84 18.44 5.92 -22.81
C ARG A 84 19.39 6.97 -23.37
N LEU A 85 19.92 7.82 -22.50
CA LEU A 85 20.89 8.82 -22.90
C LEU A 85 22.27 8.16 -23.07
N LYS A 86 22.85 8.32 -24.27
CA LYS A 86 24.23 7.89 -24.57
C LYS A 86 25.20 8.85 -23.88
N ARG A 87 26.06 8.31 -23.01
CA ARG A 87 27.15 9.02 -22.32
C ARG A 87 28.41 8.18 -22.44
N GLY A 88 29.55 8.74 -22.07
CA GLY A 88 30.76 7.96 -21.92
C GLY A 88 31.69 8.61 -20.91
N LYS A 89 32.69 7.84 -20.51
CA LYS A 89 33.72 8.24 -19.57
C LYS A 89 35.08 8.00 -20.23
N ALA A 90 35.95 8.99 -20.15
CA ALA A 90 37.36 8.83 -20.52
C ALA A 90 38.05 7.87 -19.54
N VAL A 91 38.87 6.96 -20.06
CA VAL A 91 39.60 5.93 -19.31
C VAL A 91 41.08 5.97 -19.73
N SER A 92 41.89 5.06 -19.20
CA SER A 92 43.32 4.95 -19.52
C SER A 92 43.58 4.79 -21.02
N ARG A 93 44.79 5.19 -21.44
CA ARG A 93 45.26 5.12 -22.83
C ARG A 93 44.36 5.82 -23.87
N GLY A 94 43.72 6.92 -23.49
CA GLY A 94 42.86 7.70 -24.39
C GLY A 94 41.55 6.98 -24.78
N MET A 95 41.19 5.91 -24.08
CA MET A 95 40.04 5.09 -24.43
C MET A 95 38.72 5.69 -23.92
N TRP A 96 37.65 5.56 -24.70
CA TRP A 96 36.31 6.04 -24.35
C TRP A 96 35.34 4.89 -24.10
N HIS A 97 34.89 4.73 -22.84
CA HIS A 97 33.91 3.70 -22.50
C HIS A 97 32.49 4.28 -22.49
N PRO A 98 31.57 3.80 -23.34
CA PRO A 98 30.19 4.26 -23.35
C PRO A 98 29.40 3.69 -22.16
N PHE A 99 28.57 4.52 -21.54
CA PHE A 99 27.56 4.07 -20.58
C PHE A 99 26.21 4.75 -20.87
N LYS A 100 25.11 4.08 -20.50
CA LYS A 100 23.75 4.56 -20.76
C LYS A 100 23.14 5.10 -19.48
N LYS A 101 22.77 6.38 -19.45
CA LYS A 101 21.89 6.91 -18.38
C LYS A 101 20.44 6.56 -18.75
N ARG A 102 19.87 5.59 -18.03
CA ARG A 102 18.51 5.09 -18.26
C ARG A 102 17.49 6.00 -17.61
N MET A 103 16.39 6.27 -18.31
CA MET A 103 15.17 6.87 -17.74
C MET A 103 14.11 5.81 -17.46
N ALA A 104 13.12 6.19 -16.64
CA ALA A 104 11.97 5.37 -16.34
C ALA A 104 10.67 6.19 -16.42
N HIS A 105 9.57 5.48 -16.65
CA HIS A 105 8.22 6.00 -16.54
C HIS A 105 7.48 5.21 -15.47
N ILE A 106 6.78 5.90 -14.58
CA ILE A 106 5.96 5.30 -13.52
C ILE A 106 4.50 5.53 -13.88
N ARG A 107 3.68 4.48 -13.84
CA ARG A 107 2.23 4.57 -13.96
C ARG A 107 1.60 3.81 -12.80
N VAL A 108 0.72 4.49 -12.07
CA VAL A 108 -0.04 3.94 -10.94
C VAL A 108 -1.52 4.04 -11.27
N ILE A 109 -2.25 2.95 -11.08
CA ILE A 109 -3.70 2.88 -11.22
C ILE A 109 -4.28 2.40 -9.90
N LEU A 110 -5.18 3.22 -9.34
CA LEU A 110 -5.97 2.90 -8.16
C LEU A 110 -7.42 2.59 -8.55
N THR A 111 -8.06 1.71 -7.80
CA THR A 111 -9.49 1.38 -7.94
C THR A 111 -10.17 1.36 -6.58
N THR A 112 -11.49 1.49 -6.61
CA THR A 112 -12.34 1.34 -5.43
C THR A 112 -12.75 -0.11 -5.21
N ILE A 113 -12.81 -0.53 -3.95
CA ILE A 113 -13.42 -1.80 -3.56
C ILE A 113 -14.93 -1.68 -3.76
N LYS A 114 -15.55 -2.61 -4.51
CA LYS A 114 -17.00 -2.79 -4.43
C LYS A 114 -17.30 -3.42 -3.07
N LYS A 115 -17.90 -2.66 -2.15
CA LYS A 115 -18.53 -3.25 -0.97
C LYS A 115 -19.81 -3.92 -1.47
N GLU A 116 -19.72 -5.17 -1.90
CA GLU A 116 -20.90 -6.01 -2.05
C GLU A 116 -21.57 -6.14 -0.66
N GLU A 117 -22.89 -5.97 -0.64
CA GLU A 117 -23.76 -5.84 0.53
C GLU A 117 -23.76 -7.11 1.42
N THR A 118 -22.65 -7.39 2.10
CA THR A 118 -22.52 -8.54 3.02
C THR A 118 -22.73 -8.16 4.49
N LYS A 119 -23.00 -6.89 4.78
CA LYS A 119 -23.34 -6.44 6.15
C LYS A 119 -24.62 -7.08 6.70
N ALA A 120 -25.56 -7.49 5.84
CA ALA A 120 -26.82 -8.11 6.27
C ALA A 120 -26.69 -9.55 6.85
N LYS A 121 -25.53 -10.20 6.75
CA LYS A 121 -25.31 -11.57 7.31
C LYS A 121 -24.34 -11.62 8.50
N SER A 122 -23.51 -10.60 8.72
CA SER A 122 -22.57 -10.60 9.85
C SER A 122 -23.17 -10.10 11.16
N GLU A 123 -24.19 -9.22 11.10
CA GLU A 123 -24.85 -8.70 12.30
C GLU A 123 -25.73 -9.77 12.98
N LYS A 124 -26.41 -10.63 12.20
CA LYS A 124 -27.24 -11.73 12.75
C LYS A 124 -26.46 -12.81 13.52
N LYS A 125 -25.17 -13.00 13.24
CA LYS A 125 -24.34 -13.99 13.98
C LYS A 125 -23.77 -13.47 15.30
N ASN A 126 -23.73 -12.14 15.48
CA ASN A 126 -23.25 -11.53 16.70
C ASN A 126 -24.37 -11.33 17.74
N GLU A 127 -25.62 -11.19 17.31
CA GLU A 127 -26.77 -11.12 18.22
C GLU A 127 -27.12 -12.49 18.84
N GLU A 128 -26.99 -13.60 18.12
CA GLU A 128 -27.27 -14.95 18.68
C GLU A 128 -26.26 -15.41 19.76
N LYS A 129 -25.11 -14.73 19.91
CA LYS A 129 -24.10 -15.09 20.93
C LYS A 129 -24.20 -14.27 22.21
N ILE A 130 -25.04 -13.23 22.26
CA ILE A 130 -25.10 -12.30 23.38
C ILE A 130 -26.55 -12.21 23.86
N GLU A 131 -26.97 -13.21 24.65
CA GLU A 131 -27.88 -13.12 25.83
C GLU A 131 -28.37 -14.53 26.25
N PRO A 132 -28.57 -14.85 27.55
CA PRO A 132 -27.62 -14.74 28.67
C PRO A 132 -27.57 -16.03 29.55
N VAL A 133 -26.38 -16.47 30.00
CA VAL A 133 -26.29 -17.46 31.11
C VAL A 133 -26.28 -16.71 32.45
N LYS A 134 -27.32 -17.00 33.22
CA LYS A 134 -27.70 -16.54 34.55
C LYS A 134 -26.56 -16.52 35.59
N LYS A 135 -26.30 -15.35 36.17
CA LYS A 135 -26.60 -15.03 37.59
C LYS A 135 -26.43 -16.19 38.60
N VAL A 136 -25.20 -16.56 38.97
CA VAL A 136 -24.89 -17.28 40.24
C VAL A 136 -23.51 -16.87 40.77
N GLU A 137 -23.36 -15.62 41.22
CA GLU A 137 -22.26 -15.23 42.10
C GLU A 137 -22.83 -14.34 43.20
N LYS A 138 -23.38 -15.00 44.24
CA LYS A 138 -23.55 -14.52 45.62
C LYS A 138 -24.35 -15.57 46.38
N THR A 139 -23.67 -16.50 47.05
CA THR A 139 -23.97 -17.03 48.39
C THR A 139 -23.21 -18.34 48.60
N LYS A 140 -22.10 -18.27 49.34
CA LYS A 140 -21.71 -19.24 50.39
C LYS A 140 -20.52 -18.65 51.15
N LYS A 141 -20.87 -17.86 52.17
CA LYS A 141 -19.98 -17.49 53.28
C LYS A 141 -20.46 -18.31 54.48
N SER A 142 -19.81 -19.45 54.71
CA SER A 142 -19.81 -20.31 55.92
C SER A 142 -19.38 -21.70 55.41
N GLU A 143 -18.24 -22.26 55.76
CA GLU A 143 -17.90 -22.66 57.13
C GLU A 143 -16.40 -22.55 57.41
N LYS A 144 -16.09 -22.11 58.63
CA LYS A 144 -14.79 -22.24 59.29
C LYS A 144 -14.47 -23.72 59.51
N LYS A 145 -13.20 -24.11 59.38
CA LYS A 145 -12.48 -24.79 60.48
C LYS A 145 -10.98 -24.79 60.24
N GLU A 146 -10.28 -24.36 61.28
CA GLU A 146 -8.86 -24.55 61.53
C GLU A 146 -8.48 -26.05 61.54
N VAL A 147 -7.16 -26.30 61.48
CA VAL A 147 -6.36 -27.33 62.19
C VAL A 147 -5.49 -28.24 61.28
N LYS A 148 -4.17 -28.04 61.43
CA LYS A 148 -2.99 -28.96 61.31
C LYS A 148 -2.74 -29.73 60.01
N LYS A 149 -1.57 -29.54 59.39
CA LYS A 149 -0.28 -30.21 59.72
C LYS A 149 0.86 -29.46 59.05
#